data_AF-A0A080Z3A6-F1
#
_entry.id   AF-A0A080Z3A6-F1
#
_cell.length_a   1.000
_cell.length_b   1.000
_cell.length_c   1.000
_cell.angle_alpha   90.00
_cell.angle_beta   90.00
_cell.angle_gamma   90.00
#
_symmetry.space_group_name_H-M   'P 1'
#
loop_
_entity.id
_entity.type
_entity.pdbx_description
1 polymer ?
#
loop_
_entity_poly.entity_id
_entity_poly.type
_entity_poly.pdbx_seq_one_letter_code
_entity_poly.pdbx_strand_id
1 'polypeptide(L)'
;MIVLTNDTIKGIERDLKRSDEPDNVGSEKARRFLNTDWEPFNDNPAYPVLVEYKDNVFKPELPDGLPMECDIEHRIDVKDPNTAMYRQQWRLSPEQKTEID
;
A
#
# COMPACT_ATOMS: atom_id res chain seq x y z
N MET A 1 0.89 -9.32 -3.79
CA MET A 1 0.68 -7.90 -3.43
C MET A 1 -0.03 -7.92 -2.09
N ILE A 2 0.57 -7.41 -1.00
CA ILE A 2 -0.12 -7.42 0.30
C ILE A 2 -1.15 -6.28 0.26
N VAL A 3 -2.36 -6.62 -0.17
CA VAL A 3 -3.52 -5.76 -0.02
C VAL A 3 -3.92 -5.85 1.45
N LEU A 4 -3.83 -4.74 2.18
CA LEU A 4 -4.23 -4.65 3.57
C LEU A 4 -5.76 -4.64 3.62
N THR A 5 -6.38 -5.82 3.57
CA THR A 5 -7.82 -5.92 3.79
C THR A 5 -8.14 -5.69 5.26
N ASN A 6 -9.40 -5.39 5.58
CA ASN A 6 -9.85 -5.25 6.97
C ASN A 6 -9.50 -6.47 7.84
N ASP A 7 -9.44 -7.66 7.24
CA ASP A 7 -9.05 -8.88 7.95
C ASP A 7 -7.53 -8.98 8.13
N THR A 8 -6.74 -8.48 7.17
CA THR A 8 -5.29 -8.31 7.33
C THR A 8 -4.97 -7.29 8.42
N ILE A 9 -5.71 -6.18 8.50
CA ILE A 9 -5.56 -5.16 9.55
C ILE A 9 -5.83 -5.76 10.93
N LYS A 10 -6.92 -6.53 11.08
CA LYS A 10 -7.22 -7.25 12.34
C LYS A 10 -6.17 -8.31 12.70
N GLY A 11 -5.57 -8.95 11.70
CA GLY A 11 -4.45 -9.88 11.89
C GLY A 11 -3.22 -9.16 12.45
N ILE A 12 -2.85 -8.04 11.82
CA ILE A 12 -1.72 -7.20 12.25
C ILE A 12 -1.98 -6.64 13.66
N GLU A 13 -3.19 -6.17 13.99
CA GLU A 13 -3.53 -5.74 15.35
C GLU A 13 -3.33 -6.84 16.41
N ARG A 14 -3.61 -8.09 16.05
CA ARG A 14 -3.44 -9.25 16.93
C ARG A 14 -1.96 -9.59 17.10
N ASP A 15 -1.18 -9.50 16.04
CA ASP A 15 0.27 -9.72 16.05
C ASP A 15 1.01 -8.60 16.79
N LEU A 16 0.53 -7.36 16.71
CA LEU A 16 1.06 -6.21 17.48
C LEU A 16 0.73 -6.27 18.98
N LYS A 17 -0.20 -7.15 19.40
CA LYS A 17 -0.52 -7.43 20.81
C LYS A 17 0.29 -8.60 21.39
N ARG A 18 1.11 -9.29 20.59
CA ARG A 18 2.00 -10.34 21.07
C ARG A 18 3.19 -9.72 21.80
N SER A 19 3.23 -9.91 23.11
CA SER A 19 4.29 -9.42 24.00
C SER A 19 5.53 -10.33 24.05
N ASP A 20 5.54 -11.42 23.27
CA ASP A 20 6.57 -12.46 23.29
C ASP A 20 7.71 -12.25 22.27
N GLU A 21 7.59 -11.29 21.34
CA GLU A 21 8.64 -10.94 20.38
C GLU A 21 9.45 -9.70 20.81
N PRO A 22 10.78 -9.66 20.58
CA PRO A 22 11.58 -8.47 20.82
C PRO A 22 11.14 -7.35 19.86
N ASP A 23 11.09 -6.13 20.38
CA ASP A 23 10.65 -4.89 19.72
C ASP A 23 11.37 -4.69 18.37
N ASN A 24 10.80 -5.29 17.33
CA ASN A 24 11.25 -5.24 15.96
C ASN A 24 10.78 -3.89 15.42
N VAL A 25 11.70 -3.03 14.97
CA VAL A 25 11.44 -1.68 14.41
C VAL A 25 10.28 -1.65 13.38
N GLY A 26 9.95 -2.79 12.77
CA GLY A 26 8.76 -2.99 11.93
C GLY A 26 7.42 -2.94 12.68
N SER A 27 7.32 -3.45 13.91
CA SER A 27 6.08 -3.45 14.72
C SER A 27 5.76 -2.06 15.25
N GLU A 28 6.74 -1.32 15.77
CA GLU A 28 6.54 0.06 16.23
C GLU A 28 6.24 1.02 15.06
N LYS A 29 6.91 0.86 13.90
CA LYS A 29 6.57 1.63 12.69
C LYS A 29 5.16 1.30 12.17
N ALA A 30 4.77 0.02 12.18
CA ALA A 30 3.43 -0.40 11.79
C ALA A 30 2.36 0.10 12.78
N ARG A 31 2.62 0.04 14.09
CA ARG A 31 1.76 0.64 15.13
C ARG A 31 1.58 2.13 14.90
N ARG A 32 2.66 2.86 14.62
CA ARG A 32 2.56 4.28 14.29
C ARG A 32 1.68 4.51 13.07
N PHE A 33 1.88 3.75 11.99
CA PHE A 33 1.04 3.88 10.79
C PHE A 33 -0.44 3.60 11.08
N LEU A 34 -0.77 2.54 11.83
CA LEU A 34 -2.14 2.19 12.17
C LEU A 34 -2.80 3.17 13.16
N ASN A 35 -2.01 3.76 14.06
CA ASN A 35 -2.48 4.75 15.03
C ASN A 35 -2.33 6.20 14.53
N THR A 36 -1.83 6.42 13.30
CA THR A 36 -1.72 7.76 12.72
C THR A 36 -3.11 8.20 12.30
N ASP A 37 -3.83 8.82 13.24
CA ASP A 37 -5.05 9.57 12.98
C ASP A 37 -4.70 11.03 12.61
N TRP A 38 -5.71 11.84 12.32
CA TRP A 38 -5.56 13.24 11.94
C TRP A 38 -5.34 14.16 13.16
N GLU A 39 -5.68 13.73 14.37
CA GLU A 39 -5.58 14.53 15.60
C GLU A 39 -4.17 15.08 15.92
N PRO A 40 -3.06 14.32 15.72
CA PRO A 40 -1.71 14.83 15.96
C PRO A 40 -1.31 15.98 15.03
N PHE A 41 -2.04 16.20 13.94
CA PHE A 41 -1.76 17.28 13.01
C PHE A 41 -2.46 18.59 13.38
N ASN A 42 -3.25 18.65 14.46
CA ASN A 42 -3.98 19.86 14.86
C ASN A 42 -3.10 21.11 15.02
N ASP A 43 -1.87 20.94 15.52
CA ASP A 43 -0.91 22.03 15.72
C ASP A 43 -0.17 22.43 14.43
N ASN A 44 -0.41 21.72 13.32
CA ASN A 44 0.19 22.05 12.03
C ASN A 44 -0.54 23.26 11.43
N PRO A 45 0.17 24.31 11.00
CA PRO A 45 -0.46 25.46 10.33
C PRO A 45 -1.22 25.09 9.04
N ALA A 46 -0.90 23.95 8.41
CA ALA A 46 -1.59 23.43 7.24
C ALA A 46 -2.78 22.50 7.59
N TYR A 47 -3.08 22.27 8.87
CA TYR A 47 -4.17 21.38 9.30
C TYR A 47 -5.51 21.64 8.62
N PRO A 48 -5.96 22.90 8.43
CA PRO A 48 -7.22 23.17 7.73
C PRO A 48 -7.25 22.60 6.31
N VAL A 49 -6.13 22.67 5.59
CA VAL A 49 -5.98 22.12 4.23
C VAL A 49 -5.92 20.60 4.27
N LEU A 50 -5.20 20.02 5.24
CA LEU A 50 -5.12 18.56 5.36
C LEU A 50 -6.50 17.94 5.58
N VAL A 51 -7.32 18.52 6.46
CA VAL A 51 -8.69 18.07 6.73
C VAL A 51 -9.60 18.24 5.52
N GLU A 52 -9.45 19.32 4.74
CA GLU A 52 -10.21 19.56 3.51
C GLU A 52 -10.02 18.44 2.48
N TYR A 53 -8.79 17.92 2.34
CA TYR A 53 -8.44 16.93 1.33
C TYR A 53 -8.31 15.49 1.83
N LYS A 54 -8.58 15.25 3.12
CA LYS A 54 -8.40 13.93 3.76
C LYS A 54 -9.14 12.80 3.02
N ASP A 55 -10.39 13.05 2.64
CA ASP A 55 -11.27 12.03 2.04
C ASP A 55 -11.17 12.00 0.51
N ASN A 56 -10.43 12.92 -0.11
CA ASN A 56 -10.35 13.05 -1.58
C ASN A 56 -8.96 12.72 -2.13
N VAL A 57 -7.90 13.25 -1.49
CA VAL A 57 -6.50 13.10 -1.95
C VAL A 57 -5.75 12.10 -1.08
N PHE A 58 -5.92 12.17 0.25
CA PHE A 58 -5.17 11.33 1.20
C PHE A 58 -5.95 10.08 1.62
N LYS A 59 -6.49 9.36 0.64
CA LYS A 59 -7.18 8.10 0.91
C LYS A 59 -6.19 7.00 1.31
N PRO A 60 -6.50 6.18 2.33
CA PRO A 60 -5.65 5.06 2.72
C PRO A 60 -5.65 3.94 1.66
N GLU A 61 -6.71 3.87 0.87
CA GLU A 61 -6.89 2.89 -0.20
C GLU A 61 -6.85 3.58 -1.56
N LEU A 62 -6.27 2.88 -2.55
CA LEU A 62 -6.35 3.31 -3.94
C LEU A 62 -7.78 3.13 -4.43
N PRO A 63 -8.29 4.07 -5.26
CA PRO A 63 -9.61 3.90 -5.86
C PRO A 63 -9.63 2.64 -6.75
N ASP A 64 -10.75 1.94 -6.75
CA ASP A 64 -10.96 0.81 -7.64
C ASP A 64 -10.97 1.27 -9.11
N GLY A 65 -10.22 0.55 -9.93
CA GLY A 65 -10.18 0.74 -11.38
C GLY A 65 -9.02 1.62 -11.88
N LEU A 66 -9.11 1.98 -13.16
CA LEU A 66 -8.13 2.84 -13.81
C LEU A 66 -8.36 4.31 -13.38
N PRO A 67 -7.30 5.12 -13.32
CA PRO A 67 -7.46 6.56 -13.09
C PRO A 67 -8.30 7.19 -14.20
N MET A 68 -8.82 8.39 -13.92
CA MET A 68 -9.53 9.18 -14.91
C MET A 68 -8.66 9.36 -16.17
N GLU A 69 -9.28 9.23 -17.34
CA GLU A 69 -8.59 9.40 -18.62
C GLU A 69 -8.01 10.82 -18.69
N CYS A 70 -6.72 10.90 -18.98
CA CYS A 70 -5.95 12.13 -19.10
C CYS A 70 -5.30 12.14 -20.48
N ASP A 71 -5.04 13.32 -21.04
CA ASP A 71 -4.33 13.49 -22.32
C ASP A 71 -2.83 13.11 -22.25
N ILE A 72 -2.41 12.45 -21.18
CA ILE A 72 -1.03 12.08 -20.89
C ILE A 72 -0.96 10.56 -20.73
N GLU A 73 -0.11 9.93 -21.54
CA GLU A 73 0.13 8.49 -21.52
C GLU A 73 1.56 8.17 -21.11
N HIS A 74 1.75 7.06 -20.40
CA HIS A 74 3.08 6.54 -20.15
C HIS A 74 3.64 5.88 -21.42
N ARG A 75 4.78 6.37 -21.91
CA ARG A 75 5.48 5.81 -23.07
C ARG A 75 6.77 5.12 -22.61
N ILE A 76 6.99 3.91 -23.13
CA ILE A 76 8.19 3.14 -22.88
C ILE A 76 8.98 3.06 -24.18
N ASP A 77 10.09 3.80 -24.24
CA ASP A 77 10.99 3.76 -25.38
C ASP A 77 11.89 2.51 -25.29
N VAL A 78 11.75 1.61 -26.26
CA VAL A 78 12.55 0.38 -26.33
C VAL A 78 13.79 0.64 -27.16
N LYS A 79 14.98 0.40 -26.58
CA LYS A 79 16.27 0.65 -27.25
C LYS A 79 16.47 -0.20 -28.51
N ASP A 80 16.08 -1.47 -28.46
CA ASP A 80 16.09 -2.38 -29.61
C ASP A 80 14.70 -3.00 -29.80
N PRO A 81 13.91 -2.52 -30.77
CA PRO A 81 12.53 -2.98 -30.97
C PRO A 81 12.44 -4.43 -31.46
N ASN A 82 13.55 -5.01 -31.93
CA ASN A 82 13.59 -6.38 -32.42
C ASN A 82 13.97 -7.39 -31.33
N THR A 83 14.37 -6.92 -30.14
CA THR A 83 14.73 -7.80 -29.02
C THR A 83 13.57 -7.91 -28.03
N ALA A 84 12.90 -9.06 -28.04
CA ALA A 84 11.91 -9.41 -27.02
C ALA A 84 12.59 -10.04 -25.80
N MET A 85 12.23 -9.58 -24.60
CA MET A 85 12.66 -10.24 -23.36
C MET A 85 11.70 -11.39 -23.04
N TYR A 86 12.15 -12.63 -23.24
CA TYR A 86 11.43 -13.83 -22.81
C TYR A 86 12.04 -14.38 -21.52
N ARG A 87 11.24 -14.49 -20.45
CA ARG A 87 11.66 -15.05 -19.17
C ARG A 87 10.67 -16.14 -18.76
N GLN A 88 11.18 -17.30 -18.37
CA GLN A 88 10.35 -18.33 -17.76
C GLN A 88 9.74 -17.81 -16.45
N GLN A 89 8.45 -18.07 -16.27
CA GLN A 89 7.78 -17.80 -15.01
C GLN A 89 8.38 -18.67 -13.91
N TRP A 90 8.57 -18.08 -12.73
CA TRP A 90 9.06 -18.78 -11.56
C TRP A 90 8.01 -19.82 -11.11
N ARG A 91 8.48 -20.95 -10.57
CA ARG A 91 7.57 -21.96 -10.01
C ARG A 91 6.90 -21.37 -8.78
N LEU A 92 5.57 -21.29 -8.82
CA LEU A 92 4.74 -20.89 -7.70
C LEU A 92 4.20 -22.14 -6.99
N SER A 93 4.18 -22.12 -5.66
CA SER A 93 3.48 -23.13 -4.86
C SER A 93 1.96 -23.06 -5.10
N PRO A 94 1.18 -24.11 -4.77
CA PRO A 94 -0.27 -24.05 -4.87
C PRO A 94 -0.88 -22.90 -4.05
N GLU A 95 -0.39 -22.67 -2.83
CA GLU A 95 -0.85 -21.56 -1.97
C GLU A 95 -0.58 -20.19 -2.61
N GLN A 96 0.62 -20.00 -3.15
CA GLN A 96 0.98 -18.74 -3.83
C GLN A 96 0.15 -18.49 -5.08
N LYS A 97 -0.26 -19.55 -5.81
CA LYS A 97 -1.16 -19.39 -6.96
C LYS A 97 -2.54 -18.93 -6.50
N THR A 98 -3.08 -19.55 -5.46
CA THR A 98 -4.40 -19.16 -4.89
C THR A 98 -4.43 -17.72 -4.38
N GLU A 99 -3.32 -17.18 -3.88
CA GLU A 99 -3.26 -15.77 -3.44
C GLU A 99 -3.13 -14.76 -4.58
N ILE A 100 -2.66 -15.21 -5.74
CA ILE A 100 -2.44 -14.35 -6.93
C ILE A 100 -3.66 -14.38 -7.85
N ASP A 101 -4.34 -15.53 -7.96
CA ASP A 101 -5.57 -15.75 -8.75
C ASP A 101 -6.77 -15.00 -8.16
#